data_AF-A0A9P6DX01-F1
#
_entry.id   AF-A0A9P6DX01-F1
#
_cell.length_a   1.000
_cell.length_b   1.000
_cell.length_c   1.000
_cell.angle_alpha   90.00
_cell.angle_beta   90.00
_cell.angle_gamma   90.00
#
_symmetry.space_group_name_H-M   'P 1'
#
loop_
_entity.id
_entity.type
_entity.pdbx_description
1 polymer ?
#
loop_
_entity_poly.entity_id
_entity_poly.type
_entity_poly.pdbx_seq_one_letter_code
_entity_poly.pdbx_strand_id
1 'polypeptide(L)'
;MDSSNYQPDDQLEPIMDQLEELRQLLSNKGGNDLVGRVILQIVEDSGMTLESLERMWTRSLLFSDTKWETVAPSLGLRGDLGISQLELFTIPPATPPPSFHRELAKNALRWMDVYREPWNQNQGEAQAHWYILVFSLFNGRLVDLLEKPMPLAPETSSGEVKHKVFLSGNLVLFIIRRKFGPWYPGEFYAQALLELVSAVKLDRDQDFDPQPPVYAVLADLDSFIFLSYDGTNFRHMAQVQIPPEGRVGFMYGMAQDVLFSLLLHGYIEILAAVEKLSTVRSEADDSSEHNRFSIYYPCIEKPGGRSPMPSLDSWSKALLKAREAQTILTKPDFTTEETWEQDSLRGMAMLNERFE
;
A
#
# COMPACT_ATOMS: atom_id res chain seq x y z
N MET A 1 11.75 -27.68 25.84
CA MET A 1 12.14 -26.27 25.65
C MET A 1 10.84 -25.51 25.55
N ASP A 2 10.53 -24.77 26.60
CA ASP A 2 9.24 -24.10 26.79
C ASP A 2 9.08 -22.93 25.83
N SER A 3 7.97 -22.94 25.10
CA SER A 3 7.47 -21.81 24.32
C SER A 3 6.97 -20.72 25.29
N SER A 4 7.68 -19.60 25.36
CA SER A 4 7.24 -18.44 26.13
C SER A 4 5.99 -17.82 25.48
N ASN A 5 4.85 -17.92 26.16
CA ASN A 5 3.64 -17.15 25.84
C ASN A 5 3.94 -15.66 26.06
N TYR A 6 4.04 -14.88 24.98
CA TYR A 6 4.06 -13.42 25.04
C TYR A 6 2.62 -12.91 24.88
N GLN A 7 2.08 -12.27 25.93
CA GLN A 7 0.89 -11.43 25.81
C GLN A 7 1.36 -10.00 25.52
N PRO A 8 0.78 -9.30 24.52
CA PRO A 8 0.97 -7.87 24.37
C PRO A 8 0.40 -7.18 25.62
N ASP A 9 1.17 -6.25 26.17
CA ASP A 9 0.80 -5.51 27.37
C ASP A 9 -0.12 -4.36 26.96
N ASP A 10 -1.43 -4.61 26.97
CA ASP A 10 -2.51 -3.68 26.58
C ASP A 10 -2.51 -2.36 27.38
N GLN A 11 -1.63 -2.21 28.37
CA GLN A 11 -1.46 -1.00 29.16
C GLN A 11 -0.51 0.03 28.53
N LEU A 12 0.28 -0.34 27.51
CA LEU A 12 1.35 0.52 26.99
C LEU A 12 0.91 1.49 25.89
N GLU A 13 -0.05 1.13 25.03
CA GLU A 13 -0.51 2.00 23.94
C GLU A 13 -1.09 3.35 24.43
N PRO A 14 -1.99 3.41 25.43
CA PRO A 14 -2.54 4.67 25.91
C PRO A 14 -1.48 5.62 26.51
N ILE A 15 -0.36 5.07 26.97
CA ILE A 15 0.75 5.82 27.57
C ILE A 15 1.60 6.47 26.47
N MET A 16 1.76 5.81 25.31
CA MET A 16 2.56 6.32 24.20
C MET A 16 1.92 7.55 23.54
N ASP A 17 0.61 7.54 23.34
CA ASP A 17 -0.13 8.68 22.80
C ASP A 17 -0.06 9.89 23.74
N GLN A 18 -0.17 9.65 25.05
CA GLN A 18 -0.02 10.70 26.06
C GLN A 18 1.41 11.25 26.13
N LEU A 19 2.42 10.40 25.95
CA LEU A 19 3.83 10.81 25.94
C LEU A 19 4.19 11.67 24.72
N GLU A 20 3.65 11.36 23.55
CA GLU A 20 3.91 12.15 22.33
C GLU A 20 3.15 13.49 22.36
N GLU A 21 1.91 13.52 22.87
CA GLU A 21 1.16 14.77 23.09
C GLU A 21 1.86 15.67 24.12
N LEU A 22 2.37 15.08 25.21
CA LEU A 22 3.15 15.77 26.23
C LEU A 22 4.48 16.29 25.68
N ARG A 23 5.18 15.49 24.85
CA ARG A 23 6.43 15.88 24.18
C ARG A 23 6.22 17.09 23.28
N GLN A 24 5.17 17.10 22.46
CA GLN A 24 4.84 18.23 21.60
C GLN A 24 4.49 19.49 22.42
N LEU A 25 3.69 19.32 23.48
CA LEU A 25 3.31 20.43 24.38
C LEU A 25 4.53 21.05 25.08
N LEU A 26 5.47 20.23 25.54
CA LEU A 26 6.66 20.67 26.28
C LEU A 26 7.74 21.23 25.36
N SER A 27 7.92 20.64 24.17
CA SER A 27 8.84 21.17 23.16
C SER A 27 8.45 22.59 22.74
N ASN A 28 7.14 22.85 22.63
CA ASN A 28 6.59 24.16 22.27
C ASN A 28 6.69 25.20 23.40
N LYS A 29 6.78 24.78 24.67
CA LYS A 29 6.78 25.69 25.84
C LYS A 29 8.15 25.90 26.49
N GLY A 30 9.09 24.98 26.33
CA GLY A 30 10.37 25.03 27.06
C GLY A 30 11.58 24.44 26.35
N GLY A 31 11.47 24.04 25.08
CA GLY A 31 12.56 23.44 24.31
C GLY A 31 12.91 22.00 24.74
N ASN A 32 13.85 21.39 24.02
CA ASN A 32 14.19 19.97 24.17
C ASN A 32 14.74 19.58 25.55
N ASP A 33 15.33 20.52 26.29
CA ASP A 33 15.84 20.27 27.65
C ASP A 33 14.71 20.00 28.65
N LEU A 34 13.56 20.67 28.51
CA LEU A 34 12.41 20.44 29.37
C LEU A 34 11.72 19.11 29.04
N VAL A 35 11.65 18.78 27.75
CA VAL A 35 11.19 17.47 27.26
C VAL A 35 12.06 16.35 27.85
N GLY A 36 13.39 16.49 27.78
CA GLY A 36 14.33 15.52 28.32
C GLY A 36 14.14 15.27 29.82
N ARG A 37 13.93 16.34 30.61
CA ARG A 37 13.68 16.21 32.07
C ARG A 37 12.36 15.55 32.39
N VAL A 38 11.30 15.86 31.65
CA VAL A 38 9.98 15.26 31.91
C VAL A 38 9.96 13.78 31.51
N ILE A 39 10.61 13.41 30.41
CA ILE A 39 10.75 11.99 30.04
C ILE A 39 11.56 11.24 31.10
N LEU A 40 12.67 11.82 31.58
CA LEU A 40 13.44 11.25 32.70
C LEU A 40 12.59 11.09 33.97
N GLN A 41 11.78 12.09 34.32
CA GLN A 41 10.90 12.03 35.48
C GLN A 41 9.82 10.94 35.35
N ILE A 42 9.18 10.80 34.18
CA ILE A 42 8.18 9.76 33.94
C ILE A 42 8.81 8.36 34.01
N VAL A 43 10.05 8.22 33.53
CA VAL A 43 10.81 6.98 33.59
C VAL A 43 11.16 6.61 35.03
N GLU A 44 11.60 7.59 35.83
CA GLU A 44 11.84 7.40 37.27
C GLU A 44 10.55 7.06 38.04
N ASP A 45 9.47 7.80 37.80
CA ASP A 45 8.19 7.64 38.51
C ASP A 45 7.48 6.33 38.16
N SER A 46 7.67 5.82 36.94
CA SER A 46 7.14 4.51 36.50
C SER A 46 8.01 3.32 36.93
N GLY A 47 9.15 3.57 37.60
CA GLY A 47 10.12 2.53 37.93
C GLY A 47 10.74 1.87 36.70
N MET A 48 10.63 2.52 35.53
CA MET A 48 11.12 2.01 34.27
C MET A 48 12.64 2.24 34.23
N THR A 49 13.40 1.20 33.94
CA THR A 49 14.86 1.36 33.81
C THR A 49 15.19 2.12 32.53
N LEU A 50 16.33 2.83 32.51
CA LEU A 50 16.84 3.47 31.28
C LEU A 50 16.96 2.46 30.13
N GLU A 51 17.34 1.21 30.46
CA GLU A 51 17.41 0.12 29.49
C GLU A 51 16.03 -0.27 28.95
N SER A 52 14.98 -0.26 29.78
CA SER A 52 13.59 -0.46 29.33
C SER A 52 13.08 0.69 28.45
N LEU A 53 13.46 1.94 28.76
CA LEU A 53 13.13 3.12 27.95
C LEU A 53 13.86 3.09 26.61
N GLU A 54 15.16 2.80 26.61
CA GLU A 54 15.93 2.59 25.39
C GLU A 54 15.36 1.43 24.58
N ARG A 55 14.92 0.34 25.24
CA ARG A 55 14.24 -0.79 24.59
C ARG A 55 12.87 -0.41 24.02
N MET A 56 12.15 0.51 24.65
CA MET A 56 10.89 1.10 24.14
C MET A 56 11.13 2.03 22.95
N TRP A 57 12.13 2.91 23.03
CA TRP A 57 12.48 3.82 21.95
C TRP A 57 13.07 3.10 20.75
N THR A 58 13.96 2.14 20.99
CA THR A 58 14.43 1.25 19.93
C THR A 58 13.26 0.48 19.36
N ARG A 59 12.32 -0.06 20.15
CA ARG A 59 11.09 -0.71 19.63
C ARG A 59 10.21 0.17 18.76
N SER A 60 10.09 1.47 19.06
CA SER A 60 9.39 2.43 18.20
C SER A 60 10.19 2.82 16.94
N LEU A 61 11.51 2.63 16.98
CA LEU A 61 12.47 2.79 15.88
C LEU A 61 12.82 1.48 15.15
N LEU A 62 12.27 0.33 15.56
CA LEU A 62 12.51 -0.97 14.94
C LEU A 62 11.73 -1.04 13.63
N PHE A 63 12.25 -0.38 12.60
CA PHE A 63 12.25 -1.04 11.30
C PHE A 63 12.90 -2.40 11.51
N SER A 64 12.28 -3.43 10.95
CA SER A 64 12.78 -4.78 11.01
C SER A 64 14.29 -4.80 10.76
N ASP A 65 15.07 -5.61 11.50
CA ASP A 65 16.52 -5.86 11.29
C ASP A 65 16.85 -6.49 9.91
N THR A 66 15.96 -6.28 8.95
CA THR A 66 15.91 -6.79 7.59
C THR A 66 16.94 -6.08 6.76
N LYS A 67 18.15 -6.64 6.77
CA LYS A 67 19.24 -6.22 5.91
C LYS A 67 19.11 -6.85 4.54
N TRP A 68 19.33 -6.06 3.49
CA TRP A 68 19.34 -6.55 2.11
C TRP A 68 20.32 -7.71 1.93
N GLU A 69 21.51 -7.63 2.53
CA GLU A 69 22.52 -8.67 2.40
C GLU A 69 22.07 -10.02 2.98
N THR A 70 21.08 -10.02 3.88
CA THR A 70 20.50 -11.22 4.47
C THR A 70 19.28 -11.71 3.68
N VAL A 71 18.38 -10.81 3.29
CA VAL A 71 17.12 -11.17 2.61
C VAL A 71 17.31 -11.54 1.15
N ALA A 72 18.12 -10.81 0.40
CA ALA A 72 18.28 -11.09 -1.02
C ALA A 72 18.74 -12.54 -1.25
N PRO A 73 19.78 -13.07 -0.58
CA PRO A 73 20.18 -14.47 -0.73
C PRO A 73 19.09 -15.49 -0.36
N SER A 74 18.27 -15.24 0.66
CA SER A 74 17.21 -16.17 1.05
C SER A 74 16.08 -16.25 0.00
N LEU A 75 15.94 -15.21 -0.82
CA LEU A 75 15.03 -15.14 -1.94
C LEU A 75 15.68 -15.52 -3.28
N GLY A 76 16.91 -16.05 -3.26
CA GLY A 76 17.65 -16.42 -4.48
C GLY A 76 18.23 -15.24 -5.26
N LEU A 77 18.25 -14.05 -4.67
CA LEU A 77 18.84 -12.84 -5.23
C LEU A 77 20.28 -12.65 -4.70
N ARG A 78 21.06 -11.81 -5.38
CA ARG A 78 22.41 -11.45 -4.96
C ARG A 78 22.40 -10.37 -3.88
N GLY A 79 23.05 -10.63 -2.75
CA GLY A 79 23.14 -9.67 -1.63
C GLY A 79 24.01 -8.44 -1.93
N ASP A 80 24.90 -8.51 -2.92
CA ASP A 80 25.77 -7.39 -3.32
C ASP A 80 25.16 -6.47 -4.39
N LEU A 81 24.07 -6.90 -5.03
CA LEU A 81 23.33 -6.12 -6.02
C LEU A 81 22.04 -5.63 -5.39
N GLY A 82 21.68 -4.36 -5.54
CA GLY A 82 20.37 -3.86 -5.09
C GLY A 82 19.23 -4.30 -6.02
N ILE A 83 18.19 -3.46 -6.13
CA ILE A 83 17.05 -3.71 -7.04
C ILE A 83 17.42 -3.73 -8.53
N SER A 84 18.62 -3.27 -8.91
CA SER A 84 19.08 -3.28 -10.30
C SER A 84 19.25 -4.67 -10.90
N GLN A 85 19.25 -5.73 -10.07
CA GLN A 85 19.25 -7.11 -10.55
C GLN A 85 17.85 -7.61 -10.95
N LEU A 86 16.79 -6.90 -10.53
CA LEU A 86 15.42 -7.29 -10.80
C LEU A 86 15.07 -7.00 -12.26
N GLU A 87 14.25 -7.85 -12.86
CA GLU A 87 13.79 -7.61 -14.22
C GLU A 87 12.89 -6.36 -14.28
N LEU A 88 12.94 -5.64 -15.40
CA LEU A 88 12.04 -4.51 -15.63
C LEU A 88 10.65 -5.01 -16.04
N PHE A 89 9.60 -4.48 -15.41
CA PHE A 89 8.24 -4.62 -15.92
C PHE A 89 7.68 -3.26 -16.35
N THR A 90 6.71 -3.32 -17.26
CA THR A 90 5.98 -2.15 -17.75
C THR A 90 4.49 -2.41 -17.63
N ILE A 91 3.74 -1.36 -17.30
CA ILE A 91 2.28 -1.37 -17.28
C ILE A 91 1.75 -0.44 -18.37
N PRO A 92 0.57 -0.71 -18.97
CA PRO A 92 -0.05 0.22 -19.89
C PRO A 92 -0.32 1.57 -19.19
N PRO A 93 0.21 2.70 -19.67
CA PRO A 93 0.01 4.00 -19.04
C PRO A 93 -1.43 4.44 -19.29
N ALA A 94 -2.24 4.48 -18.24
CA ALA A 94 -3.61 4.95 -18.24
C ALA A 94 -3.66 6.36 -17.64
N THR A 95 -4.28 7.29 -18.37
CA THR A 95 -4.38 8.70 -17.97
C THR A 95 -5.81 9.01 -17.52
N PRO A 96 -6.03 9.41 -16.26
CA PRO A 96 -7.32 9.88 -15.78
C PRO A 96 -7.83 11.16 -16.50
N PRO A 97 -9.09 11.56 -16.28
CA PRO A 97 -9.62 12.81 -16.82
C PRO A 97 -8.90 14.07 -16.28
N PRO A 98 -8.72 15.14 -17.08
CA PRO A 98 -8.23 16.45 -16.62
C PRO A 98 -8.93 17.00 -15.38
N SER A 99 -10.26 16.82 -15.30
CA SER A 99 -11.05 17.23 -14.14
C SER A 99 -10.61 16.55 -12.85
N PHE A 100 -10.25 15.26 -12.92
CA PHE A 100 -9.70 14.53 -11.79
C PHE A 100 -8.34 15.10 -11.37
N HIS A 101 -7.44 15.35 -12.32
CA HIS A 101 -6.13 15.96 -12.02
C HIS A 101 -6.29 17.31 -11.34
N ARG A 102 -7.24 18.14 -11.78
CA ARG A 102 -7.56 19.43 -11.14
C ARG A 102 -8.06 19.24 -9.72
N GLU A 103 -8.99 18.32 -9.48
CA GLU A 103 -9.50 18.07 -8.14
C GLU A 103 -8.44 17.49 -7.21
N LEU A 104 -7.61 16.58 -7.71
CA LEU A 104 -6.49 16.01 -6.97
C LEU A 104 -5.47 17.10 -6.62
N ALA A 105 -5.12 17.98 -7.57
CA ALA A 105 -4.26 19.14 -7.32
C ALA A 105 -4.86 20.10 -6.29
N LYS A 106 -6.15 20.44 -6.39
CA LYS A 106 -6.85 21.28 -5.40
C LYS A 106 -6.84 20.68 -4.00
N ASN A 107 -7.09 19.37 -3.91
CA ASN A 107 -7.04 18.67 -2.62
C ASN A 107 -5.61 18.66 -2.08
N ALA A 108 -4.63 18.26 -2.88
CA ALA A 108 -3.22 18.26 -2.49
C ALA A 108 -2.74 19.63 -2.01
N LEU A 109 -3.19 20.73 -2.65
CA LEU A 109 -2.92 22.08 -2.18
C LEU A 109 -3.47 22.32 -0.77
N ARG A 110 -4.72 21.95 -0.50
CA ARG A 110 -5.33 22.09 0.84
C ARG A 110 -4.58 21.25 1.88
N TRP A 111 -4.16 20.03 1.51
CA TRP A 111 -3.33 19.19 2.38
C TRP A 111 -1.98 19.85 2.67
N MET A 112 -1.30 20.38 1.66
CA MET A 112 -0.05 21.12 1.85
C MET A 112 -0.21 22.41 2.64
N ASP A 113 -1.38 23.07 2.58
CA ASP A 113 -1.64 24.26 3.40
C ASP A 113 -1.80 23.92 4.89
N VAL A 114 -2.40 22.77 5.21
CA VAL A 114 -2.59 22.31 6.60
C VAL A 114 -1.30 21.72 7.17
N TYR A 115 -0.68 20.81 6.42
CA TYR A 115 0.45 20.03 6.90
C TYR A 115 1.81 20.59 6.48
N ARG A 116 1.85 21.72 5.77
CA ARG A 116 3.04 22.32 5.14
C ARG A 116 3.55 21.51 3.96
N GLU A 117 4.58 22.02 3.30
CA GLU A 117 5.19 21.37 2.15
C GLU A 117 5.80 20.01 2.55
N PRO A 118 5.75 18.99 1.67
CA PRO A 118 6.19 17.64 2.01
C PRO A 118 7.65 17.57 2.51
N TRP A 119 8.54 18.41 1.98
CA TRP A 119 9.95 18.51 2.41
C TRP A 119 10.16 19.29 3.71
N ASN A 120 9.16 20.03 4.19
CA ASN A 120 9.20 20.78 5.45
C ASN A 120 8.59 20.00 6.62
N GLN A 121 8.08 18.80 6.38
CA GLN A 121 7.38 18.00 7.39
C GLN A 121 8.34 17.10 8.15
N ASN A 122 8.40 17.32 9.47
CA ASN A 122 8.95 16.34 10.39
C ASN A 122 7.91 15.23 10.60
N GLN A 123 8.06 14.14 9.84
CA GLN A 123 7.45 12.83 10.04
C GLN A 123 5.92 12.70 9.83
N GLY A 124 5.52 11.50 9.39
CA GLY A 124 4.20 10.95 9.71
C GLY A 124 3.03 11.27 8.78
N GLU A 125 2.45 12.45 8.89
CA GLU A 125 0.98 12.47 8.75
C GLU A 125 0.49 12.89 7.37
N ALA A 126 1.14 13.81 6.67
CA ALA A 126 0.54 14.36 5.45
C ALA A 126 0.68 13.49 4.19
N GLN A 127 1.62 12.53 4.20
CA GLN A 127 1.78 11.62 3.07
C GLN A 127 0.55 10.72 2.91
N ALA A 128 -0.23 10.54 3.98
CA ALA A 128 -1.10 9.39 4.12
C ALA A 128 -2.40 9.44 3.29
N HIS A 129 -2.65 10.54 2.58
CA HIS A 129 -4.02 10.86 2.18
C HIS A 129 -4.24 11.14 0.70
N TRP A 130 -3.20 11.43 -0.09
CA TRP A 130 -3.41 11.81 -1.49
C TRP A 130 -3.81 10.61 -2.37
N TYR A 131 -3.29 9.42 -2.10
CA TYR A 131 -3.65 8.20 -2.85
C TYR A 131 -5.08 7.71 -2.55
N ILE A 132 -5.69 8.13 -1.43
CA ILE A 132 -7.11 7.85 -1.14
C ILE A 132 -7.99 8.36 -2.28
N LEU A 133 -7.66 9.50 -2.87
CA LEU A 133 -8.38 10.05 -4.01
C LEU A 133 -8.20 9.19 -5.27
N VAL A 134 -7.01 8.62 -5.49
CA VAL A 134 -6.77 7.68 -6.59
C VAL A 134 -7.57 6.39 -6.38
N PHE A 135 -7.62 5.86 -5.16
CA PHE A 135 -8.43 4.67 -4.83
C PHE A 135 -9.93 4.93 -5.00
N SER A 136 -10.39 6.15 -4.69
CA SER A 136 -11.79 6.54 -4.82
C SER A 136 -12.33 6.40 -6.25
N LEU A 137 -11.46 6.46 -7.26
CA LEU A 137 -11.83 6.29 -8.68
C LEU A 137 -12.41 4.90 -8.99
N PHE A 138 -12.14 3.91 -8.13
CA PHE A 138 -12.65 2.56 -8.25
C PHE A 138 -14.00 2.36 -7.54
N ASN A 139 -14.63 3.44 -7.05
CA ASN A 139 -15.97 3.44 -6.42
C ASN A 139 -16.14 2.38 -5.32
N GLY A 140 -15.11 2.20 -4.49
CA GLY A 140 -15.13 1.25 -3.38
C GLY A 140 -14.87 -0.21 -3.76
N ARG A 141 -14.58 -0.51 -5.03
CA ARG A 141 -14.13 -1.86 -5.43
C ARG A 141 -12.74 -2.19 -4.89
N LEU A 142 -11.90 -1.16 -4.73
CA LEU A 142 -10.65 -1.25 -4.00
C LEU A 142 -10.90 -0.82 -2.56
N VAL A 143 -10.47 -1.66 -1.63
CA VAL A 143 -10.56 -1.39 -0.19
C VAL A 143 -9.16 -1.08 0.30
N ASP A 144 -8.93 0.16 0.71
CA ASP A 144 -7.72 0.55 1.42
C ASP A 144 -7.88 0.28 2.90
N LEU A 145 -6.98 -0.52 3.46
CA LEU A 145 -6.90 -0.79 4.88
C LEU A 145 -5.64 -0.16 5.45
N LEU A 146 -5.86 0.73 6.41
CA LEU A 146 -4.81 1.34 7.22
C LEU A 146 -4.22 0.31 8.20
N GLU A 147 -2.88 0.31 8.29
CA GLU A 147 -2.07 -0.04 9.47
C GLU A 147 -2.36 -1.35 10.24
N LYS A 148 -3.12 -2.30 9.70
CA LYS A 148 -3.12 -3.64 10.30
C LYS A 148 -1.77 -4.30 9.94
N PRO A 149 -0.89 -4.61 10.89
CA PRO A 149 0.35 -5.34 10.59
C PRO A 149 0.01 -6.64 9.86
N MET A 150 0.85 -7.08 8.92
CA MET A 150 0.62 -8.40 8.36
C MET A 150 0.65 -9.43 9.50
N PRO A 151 -0.17 -10.49 9.43
CA PRO A 151 -0.05 -11.58 10.37
C PRO A 151 1.42 -11.99 10.40
N LEU A 152 2.01 -12.03 11.60
CA LEU A 152 3.42 -12.37 11.76
C LEU A 152 3.68 -13.74 11.11
N ALA A 153 4.31 -13.73 9.95
CA ALA A 153 4.86 -14.91 9.31
C ALA A 153 6.38 -14.90 9.51
N PRO A 154 7.06 -16.06 9.41
CA PRO A 154 8.52 -16.12 9.46
C PRO A 154 9.20 -15.18 8.45
N GLU A 155 8.48 -14.82 7.39
CA GLU A 155 8.94 -13.95 6.32
C GLU A 155 8.38 -12.53 6.37
N THR A 156 7.54 -12.15 7.35
CA THR A 156 7.08 -10.76 7.48
C THR A 156 8.08 -9.95 8.27
N SER A 157 8.37 -8.76 7.78
CA SER A 157 9.13 -7.79 8.54
C SER A 157 8.18 -7.14 9.55
N SER A 158 8.64 -6.82 10.76
CA SER A 158 7.87 -5.98 11.71
C SER A 158 7.70 -4.54 11.23
N GLY A 159 8.07 -4.25 9.98
CA GLY A 159 8.04 -2.93 9.41
C GLY A 159 6.62 -2.43 9.15
N GLU A 160 6.50 -1.11 9.21
CA GLU A 160 5.21 -0.43 9.16
C GLU A 160 4.74 -0.30 7.70
N VAL A 161 3.88 -1.22 7.26
CA VAL A 161 3.14 -1.09 6.00
C VAL A 161 1.98 -0.14 6.23
N LYS A 162 1.98 0.99 5.52
CA LYS A 162 0.99 2.05 5.76
C LYS A 162 -0.35 1.73 5.12
N HIS A 163 -0.34 1.27 3.86
CA HIS A 163 -1.57 0.97 3.12
C HIS A 163 -1.51 -0.40 2.48
N LYS A 164 -2.63 -1.09 2.57
CA LYS A 164 -2.89 -2.37 1.92
C LYS A 164 -4.17 -2.24 1.13
N VAL A 165 -4.05 -2.34 -0.18
CA VAL A 165 -5.17 -2.19 -1.11
C VAL A 165 -5.62 -3.57 -1.54
N PHE A 166 -6.86 -3.91 -1.23
CA PHE A 166 -7.48 -5.20 -1.52
C PHE A 166 -8.55 -5.08 -2.60
N LEU A 167 -8.70 -6.14 -3.38
CA LEU A 167 -9.84 -6.39 -4.28
C LEU A 167 -10.44 -7.75 -3.93
N SER A 168 -11.71 -7.78 -3.50
CA SER A 168 -12.42 -9.03 -3.18
C SER A 168 -11.64 -9.96 -2.24
N GLY A 169 -10.95 -9.39 -1.25
CA GLY A 169 -10.13 -10.13 -0.27
C GLY A 169 -8.71 -10.48 -0.74
N ASN A 170 -8.38 -10.25 -2.01
CA ASN A 170 -7.04 -10.44 -2.57
C ASN A 170 -6.24 -9.15 -2.47
N LEU A 171 -4.97 -9.28 -2.13
CA LEU A 171 -4.13 -8.10 -2.07
C LEU A 171 -3.67 -7.70 -3.47
N VAL A 172 -3.93 -6.44 -3.83
CA VAL A 172 -3.50 -5.87 -5.11
C VAL A 172 -2.17 -5.15 -4.95
N LEU A 173 -2.07 -4.33 -3.91
CA LEU A 173 -0.99 -3.36 -3.77
C LEU A 173 -0.67 -3.09 -2.29
N PHE A 174 0.62 -3.01 -1.99
CA PHE A 174 1.14 -2.35 -0.79
C PHE A 174 1.65 -0.95 -1.10
N ILE A 175 1.43 -0.01 -0.18
CA ILE A 175 2.21 1.23 -0.14
C ILE A 175 3.03 1.22 1.14
N ILE A 176 4.34 1.13 0.95
CA ILE A 176 5.34 1.15 2.00
C ILE A 176 6.01 2.50 1.98
N ARG A 177 5.88 3.22 3.08
CA ARG A 177 6.53 4.50 3.22
C ARG A 177 7.99 4.31 3.61
N ARG A 178 8.88 5.00 2.90
CA ARG A 178 10.26 5.19 3.33
C ARG A 178 10.32 6.28 4.40
N LYS A 179 10.90 5.96 5.56
CA LYS A 179 11.23 6.95 6.58
C LYS A 179 12.49 7.71 6.11
N PHE A 180 12.45 9.04 6.17
CA PHE A 180 13.62 9.88 5.90
C PHE A 180 14.69 9.63 6.98
N GLY A 181 15.92 9.36 6.55
CA GLY A 181 17.07 9.17 7.44
C GLY A 181 18.29 8.66 6.67
N PRO A 182 19.44 8.49 7.34
CA PRO A 182 20.69 8.01 6.75
C PRO A 182 20.66 6.50 6.37
N TRP A 183 19.47 5.95 6.17
CA TRP A 183 19.23 4.53 5.95
C TRP A 183 19.67 4.09 4.56
N TYR A 184 20.19 2.87 4.48
CA TYR A 184 20.58 2.27 3.21
C TYR A 184 19.31 1.90 2.42
N PRO A 185 19.17 2.33 1.15
CA PRO A 185 18.02 1.98 0.32
C PRO A 185 17.69 0.48 0.28
N GLY A 186 18.72 -0.36 0.44
CA GLY A 186 18.61 -1.82 0.52
C GLY A 186 17.61 -2.34 1.55
N GLU A 187 17.55 -1.73 2.73
CA GLU A 187 16.69 -2.22 3.83
C GLU A 187 15.20 -2.08 3.49
N PHE A 188 14.83 -0.98 2.82
CA PHE A 188 13.45 -0.78 2.34
C PHE A 188 13.08 -1.75 1.23
N TYR A 189 14.02 -2.06 0.33
CA TYR A 189 13.80 -3.08 -0.69
C TYR A 189 13.62 -4.45 -0.03
N ALA A 190 14.46 -4.79 0.92
CA ALA A 190 14.40 -6.06 1.63
C ALA A 190 13.04 -6.26 2.32
N GLN A 191 12.56 -5.23 3.04
CA GLN A 191 11.21 -5.24 3.60
C GLN A 191 10.15 -5.41 2.51
N ALA A 192 10.20 -4.63 1.43
CA ALA A 192 9.18 -4.70 0.39
C ALA A 192 9.11 -6.09 -0.28
N LEU A 193 10.24 -6.74 -0.50
CA LEU A 193 10.28 -8.10 -1.04
C LEU A 193 9.67 -9.12 -0.06
N LEU A 194 9.95 -9.01 1.23
CA LEU A 194 9.36 -9.84 2.28
C LEU A 194 7.83 -9.68 2.36
N GLU A 195 7.34 -8.44 2.29
CA GLU A 195 5.90 -8.15 2.25
C GLU A 195 5.25 -8.73 0.97
N LEU A 196 5.89 -8.59 -0.19
CA LEU A 196 5.41 -9.18 -1.45
C LEU A 196 5.31 -10.71 -1.38
N VAL A 197 6.32 -11.39 -0.82
CA VAL A 197 6.30 -12.85 -0.64
C VAL A 197 5.17 -13.28 0.28
N SER A 198 5.00 -12.56 1.39
CA SER A 198 3.99 -12.86 2.39
C SER A 198 2.57 -12.64 1.83
N ALA A 199 2.36 -11.61 1.01
CA ALA A 199 1.10 -11.43 0.29
C ALA A 199 0.81 -12.53 -0.72
N VAL A 200 1.77 -12.88 -1.56
CA VAL A 200 1.56 -13.94 -2.54
C VAL A 200 1.26 -15.28 -1.85
N LYS A 201 1.85 -15.55 -0.69
CA LYS A 201 1.49 -16.73 0.12
C LYS A 201 0.04 -16.65 0.62
N LEU A 202 -0.39 -15.50 1.12
CA LEU A 202 -1.78 -15.26 1.56
C LEU A 202 -2.77 -15.45 0.40
N ASP A 203 -2.43 -14.97 -0.79
CA ASP A 203 -3.28 -15.11 -1.98
C ASP A 203 -3.24 -16.52 -2.57
N ARG A 204 -2.12 -17.26 -2.42
CA ARG A 204 -1.98 -18.64 -2.91
C ARG A 204 -2.93 -19.61 -2.21
N ASP A 205 -3.32 -19.31 -0.97
CA ASP A 205 -4.37 -20.06 -0.25
C ASP A 205 -5.74 -19.98 -0.97
N GLN A 206 -5.84 -19.22 -2.07
CA GLN A 206 -7.03 -19.09 -2.91
C GLN A 206 -6.94 -19.85 -4.26
N ASP A 207 -5.90 -20.67 -4.47
CA ASP A 207 -5.72 -21.56 -5.62
C ASP A 207 -5.70 -20.88 -7.01
N PHE A 208 -5.14 -19.67 -7.11
CA PHE A 208 -4.93 -19.04 -8.42
C PHE A 208 -3.81 -19.73 -9.23
N ASP A 209 -4.13 -20.11 -10.47
CA ASP A 209 -3.16 -20.60 -11.44
C ASP A 209 -3.41 -19.97 -12.82
N PRO A 210 -2.56 -19.08 -13.34
CA PRO A 210 -1.36 -18.55 -12.68
C PRO A 210 -1.73 -17.58 -11.55
N GLN A 211 -0.82 -17.44 -10.58
CA GLN A 211 -0.92 -16.46 -9.50
C GLN A 211 -0.86 -15.03 -10.07
N PRO A 212 -1.86 -14.17 -9.82
CA PRO A 212 -1.76 -12.76 -10.20
C PRO A 212 -0.62 -12.08 -9.44
N PRO A 213 0.14 -11.17 -10.08
CA PRO A 213 1.22 -10.46 -9.42
C PRO A 213 0.69 -9.53 -8.33
N VAL A 214 1.36 -9.52 -7.20
CA VAL A 214 1.17 -8.51 -6.15
C VAL A 214 2.15 -7.37 -6.38
N TYR A 215 1.69 -6.14 -6.18
CA TYR A 215 2.50 -4.94 -6.37
C TYR A 215 2.89 -4.30 -5.04
N ALA A 216 4.01 -3.58 -5.02
CA ALA A 216 4.39 -2.71 -3.92
C ALA A 216 4.91 -1.38 -4.45
N VAL A 217 4.55 -0.29 -3.77
CA VAL A 217 5.07 1.06 -4.01
C VAL A 217 5.88 1.47 -2.78
N LEU A 218 7.18 1.71 -2.98
CA LEU A 218 8.02 2.39 -2.01
C LEU A 218 7.97 3.89 -2.31
N ALA A 219 7.50 4.69 -1.35
CA ALA A 219 7.34 6.14 -1.52
C ALA A 219 8.13 6.92 -0.45
N ASP A 220 8.95 7.87 -0.88
CA ASP A 220 9.66 8.83 0.00
C ASP A 220 9.33 10.30 -0.33
N LEU A 221 8.17 10.60 -0.94
CA LEU A 221 7.78 11.94 -1.47
C LEU A 221 8.64 12.50 -2.60
N ASP A 222 9.91 12.14 -2.65
CA ASP A 222 10.83 12.60 -3.69
C ASP A 222 10.92 11.56 -4.82
N SER A 223 10.57 10.32 -4.54
CA SER A 223 10.53 9.26 -5.52
C SER A 223 9.53 8.15 -5.19
N PHE A 224 9.15 7.44 -6.24
CA PHE A 224 8.36 6.22 -6.19
C PHE A 224 9.12 5.10 -6.88
N ILE A 225 9.23 3.96 -6.18
CA ILE A 225 9.79 2.73 -6.71
C ILE A 225 8.71 1.68 -6.67
N PHE A 226 8.45 1.08 -7.82
CA PHE A 226 7.39 0.09 -7.96
C PHE A 226 8.02 -1.29 -8.14
N LEU A 227 7.54 -2.23 -7.34
CA LEU A 227 7.98 -3.62 -7.32
C LEU A 227 6.78 -4.52 -7.60
N SER A 228 7.04 -5.69 -8.17
CA SER A 228 6.03 -6.72 -8.31
C SER A 228 6.61 -8.11 -8.07
N TYR A 229 5.74 -9.03 -7.65
CA TYR A 229 6.08 -10.43 -7.44
C TYR A 229 4.89 -11.31 -7.86
N ASP A 230 5.14 -12.29 -8.74
CA ASP A 230 4.13 -13.23 -9.26
C ASP A 230 4.23 -14.62 -8.61
N GLY A 231 4.94 -14.73 -7.48
CA GLY A 231 5.21 -16.00 -6.83
C GLY A 231 6.45 -16.72 -7.36
N THR A 232 7.05 -16.24 -8.45
CA THR A 232 8.30 -16.80 -9.00
C THR A 232 9.37 -15.74 -9.17
N ASN A 233 9.04 -14.61 -9.80
CA ASN A 233 10.01 -13.59 -10.18
C ASN A 233 9.69 -12.25 -9.53
N PHE A 234 10.72 -11.63 -8.97
CA PHE A 234 10.67 -10.23 -8.56
C PHE A 234 10.99 -9.33 -9.73
N ARG A 235 10.17 -8.32 -9.94
CA ARG A 235 10.35 -7.32 -10.99
C ARG A 235 10.25 -5.93 -10.40
N HIS A 236 10.81 -4.96 -11.09
CA HIS A 236 10.70 -3.54 -10.75
C HIS A 236 10.32 -2.70 -11.97
N MET A 237 9.69 -1.55 -11.75
CA MET A 237 9.48 -0.55 -12.79
C MET A 237 10.51 0.57 -12.64
N ALA A 238 10.66 1.38 -13.69
CA ALA A 238 11.46 2.60 -13.63
C ALA A 238 11.04 3.48 -12.44
N GLN A 239 12.04 3.99 -11.72
CA GLN A 239 11.83 4.92 -10.61
C GLN A 239 11.24 6.22 -11.15
N VAL A 240 10.17 6.68 -10.52
CA VAL A 240 9.59 8.01 -10.79
C VAL A 240 10.17 8.97 -9.79
N GLN A 241 10.92 9.97 -10.25
CA GLN A 241 11.42 11.05 -9.39
C GLN A 241 10.47 12.24 -9.47
N ILE A 242 10.10 12.78 -8.32
CA ILE A 242 9.39 14.05 -8.22
C ILE A 242 10.43 15.16 -8.30
N PRO A 243 10.33 16.09 -9.27
CA PRO A 243 11.22 17.23 -9.30
C PRO A 243 11.11 18.03 -8.00
N PRO A 244 12.21 18.51 -7.41
CA PRO A 244 12.20 19.34 -6.19
C PRO A 244 11.60 20.74 -6.42
N GLU A 245 10.88 20.96 -7.53
CA GLU A 245 10.40 22.23 -8.05
C GLU A 245 9.11 22.70 -7.34
N GLY A 246 9.20 22.93 -6.02
CA GLY A 246 8.13 23.54 -5.24
C GLY A 246 6.77 22.82 -5.36
N ARG A 247 5.70 23.51 -4.97
CA ARG A 247 4.34 22.90 -4.91
C ARG A 247 3.85 22.42 -6.26
N VAL A 248 4.20 23.12 -7.34
CA VAL A 248 3.75 22.81 -8.70
C VAL A 248 4.42 21.54 -9.22
N GLY A 249 5.75 21.43 -9.06
CA GLY A 249 6.49 20.22 -9.40
C GLY A 249 6.01 19.02 -8.61
N PHE A 250 5.73 19.19 -7.32
CA PHE A 250 5.12 18.13 -6.51
C PHE A 250 3.75 17.70 -7.04
N MET A 251 2.86 18.62 -7.40
CA MET A 251 1.54 18.28 -7.94
C MET A 251 1.61 17.54 -9.28
N TYR A 252 2.54 17.91 -10.17
CA TYR A 252 2.79 17.20 -11.43
C TYR A 252 3.48 15.86 -11.23
N GLY A 253 4.40 15.80 -10.27
CA GLY A 253 5.21 14.62 -9.97
C GLY A 253 4.54 13.63 -9.02
N MET A 254 3.42 13.99 -8.38
CA MET A 254 2.51 13.00 -7.79
C MET A 254 2.27 11.99 -8.90
N ALA A 255 2.70 10.75 -8.69
CA ALA A 255 2.72 9.69 -9.69
C ALA A 255 1.29 9.17 -9.95
N GLN A 256 0.35 10.09 -10.22
CA GLN A 256 -1.08 9.85 -10.29
C GLN A 256 -1.37 8.87 -11.41
N ASP A 257 -0.83 9.12 -12.60
CA ASP A 257 -1.03 8.27 -13.77
C ASP A 257 -0.39 6.91 -13.54
N VAL A 258 0.83 6.86 -13.00
CA VAL A 258 1.56 5.61 -12.79
C VAL A 258 0.89 4.76 -11.71
N LEU A 259 0.52 5.36 -10.57
CA LEU A 259 -0.20 4.67 -9.49
C LEU A 259 -1.58 4.23 -9.97
N PHE A 260 -2.32 5.10 -10.66
CA PHE A 260 -3.62 4.74 -11.24
C PHE A 260 -3.49 3.60 -12.25
N SER A 261 -2.51 3.67 -13.14
CA SER A 261 -2.19 2.62 -14.12
C SER A 261 -1.88 1.29 -13.43
N LEU A 262 -1.11 1.34 -12.34
CA LEU A 262 -0.72 0.16 -11.59
C LEU A 262 -1.92 -0.48 -10.91
N LEU A 263 -2.77 0.33 -10.28
CA LEU A 263 -4.01 -0.13 -9.65
C LEU A 263 -4.97 -0.71 -10.68
N LEU A 264 -5.15 -0.04 -11.82
CA LEU A 264 -6.01 -0.52 -12.90
C LEU A 264 -5.50 -1.83 -13.47
N HIS A 265 -4.18 -1.94 -13.66
CA HIS A 265 -3.56 -3.17 -14.14
C HIS A 265 -3.72 -4.31 -13.12
N GLY A 266 -3.38 -4.10 -11.85
CA GLY A 266 -3.56 -5.09 -10.80
C GLY A 266 -5.02 -5.50 -10.61
N TYR A 267 -5.96 -4.56 -10.73
CA TYR A 267 -7.40 -4.83 -10.74
C TYR A 267 -7.80 -5.77 -11.88
N ILE A 268 -7.30 -5.54 -13.10
CA ILE A 268 -7.57 -6.40 -14.26
C ILE A 268 -6.96 -7.80 -14.09
N GLU A 269 -5.73 -7.89 -13.57
CA GLU A 269 -5.06 -9.19 -13.34
C GLU A 269 -5.82 -10.05 -12.33
N ILE A 270 -6.28 -9.46 -11.22
CA ILE A 270 -7.07 -10.19 -10.22
C ILE A 270 -8.44 -10.58 -10.78
N LEU A 271 -9.13 -9.69 -11.52
CA LEU A 271 -10.39 -10.06 -12.16
C LEU A 271 -10.21 -11.23 -13.13
N ALA A 272 -9.13 -11.26 -13.89
CA ALA A 272 -8.83 -12.37 -14.80
C ALA A 272 -8.56 -13.67 -14.04
N ALA A 273 -7.84 -13.60 -12.92
CA ALA A 273 -7.57 -14.76 -12.08
C ALA A 273 -8.87 -15.30 -11.43
N VAL A 274 -9.74 -14.41 -10.92
CA VAL A 274 -11.04 -14.77 -10.33
C VAL A 274 -12.00 -15.35 -11.36
N GLU A 275 -12.08 -14.77 -12.56
CA GLU A 275 -12.88 -15.32 -13.65
C GLU A 275 -12.41 -16.74 -14.01
N LYS A 276 -11.10 -16.93 -14.23
CA LYS A 276 -10.54 -18.24 -14.58
C LYS A 276 -10.84 -19.29 -13.53
N LEU A 277 -10.64 -18.97 -12.24
CA LEU A 277 -10.96 -19.89 -11.15
C LEU A 277 -12.45 -20.22 -11.11
N SER A 278 -13.31 -19.22 -11.35
CA SER A 278 -14.76 -19.41 -11.39
C SER A 278 -15.19 -20.31 -12.56
N THR A 279 -14.52 -20.22 -13.72
CA THR A 279 -14.74 -21.13 -14.86
C THR A 279 -14.40 -22.56 -14.49
N VAL A 280 -13.22 -22.81 -13.90
CA VAL A 280 -12.79 -24.16 -13.49
C VAL A 280 -13.77 -24.78 -12.50
N ARG A 281 -14.25 -24.00 -11.52
CA ARG A 281 -15.26 -24.47 -10.54
C ARG A 281 -16.60 -24.79 -11.20
N SER A 282 -17.05 -23.96 -12.14
CA SER A 282 -18.28 -24.19 -12.87
C SER A 282 -18.23 -25.46 -13.73
N GLU A 283 -17.06 -25.80 -14.28
CA GLU A 283 -16.86 -27.02 -15.08
C GLU A 283 -16.81 -28.28 -14.20
N ALA A 284 -16.33 -28.16 -12.96
CA ALA A 284 -16.22 -29.26 -12.02
C ALA A 284 -17.55 -29.62 -11.31
N ASP A 285 -18.63 -28.85 -11.53
CA ASP A 285 -19.90 -28.93 -10.80
C ASP A 285 -19.71 -28.88 -9.26
N ASP A 286 -18.62 -28.22 -8.83
CA ASP A 286 -18.27 -28.09 -7.42
C ASP A 286 -19.09 -26.96 -6.79
N SER A 287 -20.30 -27.30 -6.38
CA SER A 287 -21.19 -26.44 -5.61
C SER A 287 -20.84 -26.39 -4.11
N SER A 288 -19.75 -27.02 -3.68
CA SER A 288 -19.43 -27.13 -2.26
C SER A 288 -19.21 -25.75 -1.63
N GLU A 289 -19.98 -25.46 -0.58
CA GLU A 289 -19.85 -24.19 0.13
C GLU A 289 -18.49 -24.03 0.84
N HIS A 290 -17.75 -25.13 1.01
CA HIS A 290 -16.49 -25.17 1.75
C HIS A 290 -15.32 -24.55 0.99
N ASN A 291 -15.40 -24.46 -0.35
CA ASN A 291 -14.39 -23.83 -1.20
C ASN A 291 -14.78 -22.42 -1.67
N ARG A 292 -15.87 -21.87 -1.13
CA ARG A 292 -16.25 -20.49 -1.42
C ARG A 292 -15.18 -19.58 -0.83
N PHE A 293 -14.69 -18.66 -1.64
CA PHE A 293 -13.81 -17.58 -1.18
C PHE A 293 -14.38 -17.04 0.13
N SER A 294 -13.72 -17.34 1.25
CA SER A 294 -13.98 -16.59 2.46
C SER A 294 -13.36 -15.23 2.16
N ILE A 295 -14.14 -14.37 1.50
CA ILE A 295 -13.76 -12.98 1.32
C ILE A 295 -13.80 -12.40 2.72
N TYR A 296 -12.70 -12.57 3.43
CA TYR A 296 -12.48 -12.00 4.73
C TYR A 296 -12.28 -10.52 4.46
N TYR A 297 -13.38 -9.77 4.27
CA TYR A 297 -13.33 -8.32 4.28
C TYR A 297 -12.87 -7.94 5.69
N PRO A 298 -11.64 -7.44 5.88
CA PRO A 298 -11.10 -7.26 7.23
C PRO A 298 -11.77 -6.12 8.03
N CYS A 299 -12.70 -5.39 7.42
CA CYS A 299 -13.59 -4.34 7.93
C CYS A 299 -14.65 -4.16 6.81
N ILE A 300 -15.98 -4.08 6.96
CA ILE A 300 -16.85 -3.26 7.83
C ILE A 300 -18.24 -3.97 7.92
N GLU A 301 -18.32 -5.30 8.05
CA GLU A 301 -19.62 -5.96 8.16
C GLU A 301 -20.13 -6.01 9.61
N LYS A 302 -21.35 -5.50 9.79
CA LYS A 302 -22.22 -5.89 10.90
C LYS A 302 -22.30 -7.42 10.90
N PRO A 303 -22.17 -8.09 12.07
CA PRO A 303 -22.19 -9.54 12.13
C PRO A 303 -23.54 -10.06 11.58
N GLY A 304 -23.53 -10.72 10.41
CA GLY A 304 -24.64 -11.59 10.00
C GLY A 304 -25.04 -11.64 8.51
N GLY A 305 -24.50 -10.82 7.60
CA GLY A 305 -24.95 -10.80 6.21
C GLY A 305 -23.86 -11.12 5.19
N ARG A 306 -23.67 -12.40 4.83
CA ARG A 306 -22.81 -12.75 3.69
C ARG A 306 -23.42 -12.18 2.41
N SER A 307 -22.76 -11.22 1.78
CA SER A 307 -23.13 -10.77 0.44
C SER A 307 -23.01 -11.94 -0.55
N PRO A 308 -24.01 -12.17 -1.43
CA PRO A 308 -23.93 -13.24 -2.42
C PRO A 308 -22.72 -13.02 -3.33
N MET A 309 -21.99 -14.09 -3.64
CA MET A 309 -20.86 -14.04 -4.56
C MET A 309 -21.36 -13.69 -5.97
N PRO A 310 -20.68 -12.80 -6.70
CA PRO A 310 -21.02 -12.51 -8.09
C PRO A 310 -20.95 -13.77 -8.95
N SER A 311 -21.82 -13.86 -9.96
CA SER A 311 -21.85 -14.97 -10.90
C SER A 311 -20.62 -14.97 -11.82
N LEU A 312 -20.33 -16.10 -12.48
CA LEU A 312 -19.29 -16.15 -13.52
C LEU A 312 -19.52 -15.08 -14.61
N ASP A 313 -20.76 -14.92 -15.07
CA ASP A 313 -21.12 -13.90 -16.07
C ASP A 313 -20.83 -12.48 -15.56
N SER A 314 -21.11 -12.21 -14.27
CA SER A 314 -20.80 -10.94 -13.63
C SER A 314 -19.29 -10.67 -13.63
N TRP A 315 -18.46 -11.68 -13.32
CA TRP A 315 -17.00 -11.55 -13.34
C TRP A 315 -16.45 -11.34 -14.75
N SER A 316 -16.92 -12.13 -15.73
CA SER A 316 -16.54 -11.99 -17.14
C SER A 316 -16.90 -10.61 -17.68
N LYS A 317 -18.10 -10.12 -17.37
CA LYS A 317 -18.54 -8.77 -17.76
C LYS A 317 -17.68 -7.69 -17.09
N ALA A 318 -17.36 -7.84 -15.81
CA ALA A 318 -16.49 -6.90 -15.08
C ALA A 318 -15.09 -6.83 -15.69
N LEU A 319 -14.48 -7.98 -16.01
CA LEU A 319 -13.17 -8.05 -16.64
C LEU A 319 -13.18 -7.41 -18.03
N LEU A 320 -14.18 -7.73 -18.85
CA LEU A 320 -14.32 -7.15 -20.19
C LEU A 320 -14.39 -5.62 -20.12
N LYS A 321 -15.22 -5.08 -19.22
CA LYS A 321 -15.35 -3.62 -19.03
C LYS A 321 -14.08 -2.97 -18.50
N ALA A 322 -13.36 -3.63 -17.59
CA ALA A 322 -12.09 -3.13 -17.09
C ALA A 322 -11.04 -3.03 -18.22
N ARG A 323 -10.99 -4.02 -19.12
CA ARG A 323 -10.11 -4.00 -20.31
C ARG A 323 -10.51 -2.95 -21.34
N GLU A 324 -11.80 -2.79 -21.59
CA GLU A 324 -12.33 -1.71 -22.45
C GLU A 324 -11.95 -0.33 -21.88
N ALA A 325 -12.13 -0.14 -20.56
CA ALA A 325 -11.73 1.07 -19.86
C ALA A 325 -10.23 1.34 -20.01
N GLN A 326 -9.37 0.34 -19.75
CA GLN A 326 -7.91 0.49 -19.92
C GLN A 326 -7.54 0.87 -21.35
N THR A 327 -8.20 0.28 -22.35
CA THR A 327 -7.95 0.58 -23.77
C THR A 327 -8.20 2.05 -24.08
N ILE A 328 -9.31 2.60 -23.57
CA ILE A 328 -9.67 4.00 -23.74
C ILE A 328 -8.69 4.91 -22.99
N LEU A 329 -8.42 4.60 -21.71
CA LEU A 329 -7.58 5.41 -20.84
C LEU A 329 -6.09 5.40 -21.24
N THR A 330 -5.65 4.39 -21.99
CA THR A 330 -4.26 4.32 -22.50
C THR A 330 -4.06 5.19 -23.74
N LYS A 331 -5.13 5.51 -24.46
CA LYS A 331 -5.09 6.25 -25.72
C LYS A 331 -6.24 7.26 -25.82
N PRO A 332 -6.41 8.17 -24.86
CA PRO A 332 -7.43 9.20 -24.99
C PRO A 332 -7.04 10.18 -26.10
N ASP A 333 -8.02 10.83 -26.72
CA ASP A 333 -7.77 11.86 -27.71
C ASP A 333 -7.25 13.16 -27.07
N PHE A 334 -5.92 13.33 -27.10
CA PHE A 334 -5.23 14.52 -26.62
C PHE A 334 -5.28 15.74 -27.57
N THR A 335 -6.09 15.72 -28.64
CA THR A 335 -6.21 16.86 -29.57
C THR A 335 -6.66 18.13 -28.86
N THR A 336 -7.58 18.00 -27.90
CA THR A 336 -8.06 19.07 -27.04
C THR A 336 -8.25 18.56 -25.62
N GLU A 337 -8.31 19.47 -24.64
CA GLU A 337 -8.63 19.09 -23.27
C GLU A 337 -10.05 18.49 -23.16
N GLU A 338 -11.02 19.00 -23.94
CA GLU A 338 -12.40 18.51 -23.95
C GLU A 338 -12.50 17.07 -24.48
N THR A 339 -11.80 16.74 -25.57
CA THR A 339 -11.76 15.38 -26.11
C THR A 339 -11.07 14.41 -25.15
N TRP A 340 -9.98 14.83 -24.51
CA TRP A 340 -9.30 14.03 -23.47
C TRP A 340 -10.23 13.78 -22.27
N GLU A 341 -10.93 14.80 -21.79
CA GLU A 341 -11.92 14.70 -20.72
C GLU A 341 -13.03 13.72 -21.09
N GLN A 342 -13.65 13.87 -22.27
CA GLN A 342 -14.74 13.00 -22.72
C GLN A 342 -14.33 11.54 -22.84
N ASP A 343 -13.18 11.25 -23.46
CA ASP A 343 -12.68 9.88 -23.59
C ASP A 343 -12.35 9.27 -22.23
N SER A 344 -11.67 10.02 -21.37
CA SER A 344 -11.28 9.52 -20.06
C SER A 344 -12.50 9.28 -19.17
N LEU A 345 -13.50 10.17 -19.19
CA LEU A 345 -14.76 9.97 -18.48
C LEU A 345 -15.51 8.74 -19.00
N ARG A 346 -15.49 8.48 -20.32
CA ARG A 346 -16.06 7.25 -20.88
C ARG A 346 -15.34 6.00 -20.35
N GLY A 347 -14.01 6.01 -20.31
CA GLY A 347 -13.22 4.93 -19.72
C GLY A 347 -13.55 4.71 -18.24
N MET A 348 -13.62 5.79 -17.46
CA MET A 348 -14.00 5.74 -16.05
C MET A 348 -15.43 5.25 -15.84
N ALA A 349 -16.36 5.60 -16.71
CA ALA A 349 -17.74 5.11 -16.65
C ALA A 349 -17.82 3.61 -16.90
N MET A 350 -17.04 3.07 -17.85
CA MET A 350 -16.95 1.63 -18.09
C MET A 350 -16.36 0.88 -16.89
N LEU A 351 -15.28 1.39 -16.31
CA LEU A 351 -14.68 0.83 -15.10
C LEU A 351 -15.69 0.79 -13.94
N ASN A 352 -16.59 1.77 -13.91
CA ASN A 352 -17.54 1.97 -12.83
C ASN A 352 -18.94 1.42 -13.05
N GLU A 353 -19.20 0.76 -14.18
CA GLU A 353 -20.48 0.11 -14.47
C GLU A 353 -20.81 -0.94 -13.38
N ARG A 354 -22.07 -0.98 -12.93
CA ARG A 354 -22.53 -2.00 -11.98
C ARG A 354 -22.84 -3.29 -12.73
N PHE A 355 -22.42 -4.41 -12.15
CA PHE A 355 -22.67 -5.76 -12.65
C PHE A 355 -23.60 -6.44 -11.67
N GLU A 356 -24.91 -6.14 -11.77
CA GLU A 356 -25.98 -6.81 -11.02
C GLU A 356 -26.43 -8.08 -11.73
#